data_AF-A0A957N4I2-F1
#
_entry.id   AF-A0A957N4I2-F1
#
_cell.length_a   1.000
_cell.length_b   1.000
_cell.length_c   1.000
_cell.angle_alpha   90.00
_cell.angle_beta   90.00
_cell.angle_gamma   90.00
#
_symmetry.space_group_name_H-M   'P 1'
#
loop_
_entity.id
_entity.type
_entity.pdbx_description
1 polymer ?
#
loop_
_entity_poly.entity_id
_entity_poly.type
_entity_poly.pdbx_seq_one_letter_code
_entity_poly.pdbx_strand_id
1 'polypeptide(L)'
;MDANEYQEASRRTWQPEPEDEPLGHVLDVYYNATQLAGETGEINGAIAKWIKFGKSLDRDAMRLELGDALWHLTRLGELFGFPLAEIMQANIAKLEERHPDGDPYRWYLDSGLDCVTVAGSANGSSDTYTLYAGDPDEFSPYAVTPTEANL
;
A
#
# COMPACT_ATOMS: atom_id res chain seq x y z
N MET A 1 9.84 14.68 -10.72
CA MET A 1 10.65 14.24 -9.57
C MET A 1 10.84 12.75 -9.72
N ASP A 2 12.07 12.31 -9.93
CA ASP A 2 12.43 10.91 -9.85
C ASP A 2 12.62 10.45 -8.38
N ALA A 3 12.90 9.16 -8.18
CA ALA A 3 13.02 8.57 -6.84
C ALA A 3 14.18 9.17 -6.02
N ASN A 4 15.32 9.46 -6.65
CA ASN A 4 16.48 10.02 -5.95
C ASN A 4 16.29 11.52 -5.72
N GLU A 5 15.68 12.24 -6.66
CA GLU A 5 15.26 13.63 -6.48
C GLU A 5 14.27 13.75 -5.30
N TYR A 6 13.35 12.79 -5.15
CA TYR A 6 12.45 12.73 -4.01
C TYR A 6 13.18 12.45 -2.70
N GLN A 7 14.09 11.46 -2.69
CA GLN A 7 14.91 11.16 -1.53
C GLN A 7 15.68 12.41 -1.07
N GLU A 8 16.34 13.12 -1.98
CA GLU A 8 17.06 14.35 -1.64
C GLU A 8 16.14 15.49 -1.21
N ALA A 9 15.00 15.68 -1.88
CA ALA A 9 14.02 16.68 -1.47
C ALA A 9 13.47 16.42 -0.06
N SER A 10 13.23 15.16 0.29
CA SER A 10 12.70 14.76 1.60
C SER A 10 13.70 14.98 2.77
N ARG A 11 15.02 15.02 2.50
CA ARG A 11 16.03 15.38 3.53
C ARG A 11 15.80 16.77 4.12
N ARG A 12 15.20 17.70 3.37
CA ARG A 12 15.00 19.09 3.82
C ARG A 12 14.10 19.20 5.04
N THR A 13 13.26 18.20 5.29
CA THR A 13 12.34 18.15 6.44
C THR A 13 12.77 17.12 7.48
N TRP A 14 13.94 16.50 7.28
CA TRP A 14 14.51 15.51 8.19
C TRP A 14 15.17 16.19 9.39
N GLN A 15 14.88 15.67 10.59
CA GLN A 15 15.48 16.12 11.84
C GLN A 15 16.09 14.88 12.52
N PRO A 16 17.33 14.52 12.19
CA PRO A 16 18.00 13.38 12.81
C PRO A 16 18.34 13.69 14.27
N GLU A 17 18.51 12.64 15.05
CA GLU A 17 19.23 12.74 16.31
C GLU A 17 20.65 13.31 16.09
N PRO A 18 21.20 14.05 17.07
CA PRO A 18 22.55 14.60 16.96
C PRO A 18 23.60 13.52 16.68
N GLU A 19 24.62 13.84 15.87
CA GLU A 19 25.68 12.89 15.51
C GLU A 19 26.50 12.41 16.73
N ASP A 20 26.57 13.21 17.78
CA ASP A 20 27.25 12.90 19.03
C ASP A 20 26.38 12.14 20.05
N GLU A 21 25.10 11.90 19.75
CA GLU A 21 24.21 11.09 20.58
C GLU A 21 24.62 9.61 20.48
N PRO A 22 25.02 8.94 21.58
CA PRO A 22 25.56 7.57 21.57
C PRO A 22 24.67 6.48 20.96
N LEU A 23 23.41 6.78 20.64
CA LEU A 23 22.45 5.90 19.96
C LEU A 23 21.65 6.59 18.85
N GLY A 24 22.03 7.80 18.41
CA GLY A 24 21.21 8.64 17.53
C GLY A 24 20.72 7.90 16.27
N HIS A 25 21.63 7.24 15.55
CA HIS A 25 21.29 6.46 14.36
C HIS A 25 20.31 5.31 14.64
N VAL A 26 20.45 4.62 15.79
CA VAL A 26 19.54 3.53 16.16
C VAL A 26 18.15 4.07 16.50
N LEU A 27 18.10 5.22 17.17
CA LEU A 27 16.85 5.90 17.49
C LEU A 27 16.13 6.39 16.22
N ASP A 28 16.88 6.95 15.25
CA ASP A 28 16.33 7.36 13.95
C ASP A 28 15.72 6.19 13.18
N VAL A 29 16.40 5.03 13.18
CA VAL A 29 15.88 3.79 12.56
C VAL A 29 14.61 3.34 13.27
N TYR A 30 14.63 3.29 14.61
CA TYR A 30 13.47 2.89 15.41
C TYR A 30 12.28 3.82 15.19
N TYR A 31 12.51 5.13 15.18
CA TYR A 31 11.50 6.15 14.95
C TYR A 31 10.83 5.97 13.60
N ASN A 32 11.60 5.93 12.50
CA ASN A 32 11.01 5.78 11.17
C ASN A 32 10.29 4.44 10.97
N ALA A 33 10.83 3.35 11.52
CA ALA A 33 10.16 2.05 11.44
C ALA A 33 8.81 2.06 12.18
N THR A 34 8.77 2.70 13.35
CA THR A 34 7.55 2.83 14.16
C THR A 34 6.51 3.72 13.46
N GLN A 35 6.94 4.86 12.92
CA GLN A 35 6.06 5.78 12.20
C GLN A 35 5.51 5.15 10.91
N LEU A 36 6.35 4.45 10.13
CA LEU A 36 5.91 3.71 8.94
C LEU A 36 4.79 2.71 9.27
N ALA A 37 4.89 2.02 10.41
CA ALA A 37 3.84 1.11 10.88
C ALA A 37 2.57 1.88 11.29
N GLY A 38 2.70 3.07 11.87
CA GLY A 38 1.61 4.01 12.14
C GLY A 38 0.84 4.38 10.87
N GLU A 39 1.54 4.88 9.85
CA GLU A 39 0.91 5.29 8.57
C GLU A 39 0.23 4.10 7.87
N THR A 40 0.84 2.91 7.93
CA THR A 40 0.21 1.69 7.45
C THR A 40 -1.09 1.38 8.19
N GLY A 41 -1.14 1.65 9.49
CA GLY A 41 -2.34 1.52 10.32
C GLY A 41 -3.43 2.52 9.94
N GLU A 42 -3.06 3.76 9.63
CA GLU A 42 -3.96 4.83 9.17
C GLU A 42 -4.59 4.46 7.82
N ILE A 43 -3.77 4.05 6.85
CA ILE A 43 -4.19 3.52 5.55
C ILE A 43 -5.17 2.37 5.73
N ASN A 44 -4.80 1.36 6.52
CA ASN A 44 -5.66 0.21 6.79
C ASN A 44 -6.97 0.62 7.48
N GLY A 45 -6.91 1.57 8.42
CA GLY A 45 -8.09 2.09 9.11
C GLY A 45 -9.07 2.79 8.15
N ALA A 46 -8.55 3.60 7.22
CA ALA A 46 -9.35 4.25 6.19
C ALA A 46 -10.01 3.23 5.23
N ILE A 47 -9.24 2.24 4.74
CA ILE A 47 -9.76 1.16 3.89
C ILE A 47 -10.81 0.33 4.63
N ALA A 48 -10.55 -0.06 5.88
CA ALA A 48 -11.50 -0.82 6.68
C ALA A 48 -12.81 -0.05 6.90
N LYS A 49 -12.73 1.27 7.11
CA LYS A 49 -13.93 2.12 7.23
C LYS A 49 -14.73 2.17 5.93
N TRP A 50 -14.05 2.25 4.79
CA TRP A 50 -14.68 2.22 3.48
C TRP A 50 -15.40 0.88 3.22
N ILE A 51 -14.67 -0.23 3.36
CA ILE A 51 -15.19 -1.57 3.02
C ILE A 51 -16.22 -2.07 4.05
N LYS A 52 -15.90 -2.02 5.35
CA LYS A 52 -16.71 -2.68 6.39
C LYS A 52 -17.93 -1.86 6.82
N PHE A 53 -17.85 -0.53 6.73
CA PHE A 53 -18.91 0.36 7.20
C PHE A 53 -19.56 1.16 6.07
N GLY A 54 -19.23 0.88 4.81
CA GLY A 54 -19.81 1.56 3.64
C GLY A 54 -19.59 3.08 3.62
N LYS A 55 -18.56 3.59 4.31
CA LYS A 55 -18.25 5.03 4.34
C LYS A 55 -17.55 5.46 3.05
N SER A 56 -17.74 6.69 2.61
CA SER A 56 -16.94 7.24 1.51
C SER A 56 -15.46 7.26 1.88
N LEU A 57 -14.60 6.82 0.95
CA LEU A 57 -13.15 6.95 1.09
C LEU A 57 -12.72 8.38 0.72
N ASP A 58 -12.11 9.09 1.66
CA ASP A 58 -11.43 10.35 1.37
C ASP A 58 -10.11 10.05 0.65
N ARG A 59 -10.09 10.30 -0.66
CA ARG A 59 -8.93 9.99 -1.50
C ARG A 59 -7.79 10.98 -1.31
N ASP A 60 -8.09 12.22 -0.91
CA ASP A 60 -7.05 13.21 -0.64
C ASP A 60 -6.34 12.88 0.67
N ALA A 61 -7.08 12.53 1.71
CA ALA A 61 -6.50 12.02 2.96
C ALA A 61 -5.65 10.76 2.70
N MET A 62 -6.18 9.76 1.97
CA MET A 62 -5.43 8.55 1.63
C MET A 62 -4.11 8.85 0.88
N ARG A 63 -4.11 9.83 -0.02
CA ARG A 63 -2.90 10.25 -0.75
C ARG A 63 -1.85 10.83 0.19
N LEU A 64 -2.26 11.53 1.25
CA LEU A 64 -1.34 12.06 2.27
C LEU A 64 -0.74 10.92 3.10
N GLU A 65 -1.55 10.00 3.61
CA GLU A 65 -1.06 8.84 4.38
C GLU A 65 -0.08 7.97 3.59
N LEU A 66 -0.37 7.74 2.30
CA LEU A 66 0.55 7.03 1.39
C LEU A 66 1.86 7.81 1.19
N GLY A 67 1.79 9.13 1.19
CA GLY A 67 2.95 10.02 1.12
C GLY A 67 3.82 9.96 2.38
N ASP A 68 3.19 9.95 3.55
CA ASP A 68 3.89 9.85 4.84
C ASP A 68 4.54 8.47 5.01
N ALA A 69 3.86 7.40 4.58
CA ALA A 69 4.44 6.06 4.50
C ALA A 69 5.66 6.03 3.56
N LEU A 70 5.56 6.63 2.37
CA LEU A 70 6.68 6.73 1.43
C LEU A 70 7.84 7.52 2.03
N TRP A 71 7.57 8.60 2.76
CA TRP A 71 8.58 9.43 3.40
C TRP A 71 9.40 8.61 4.40
N HIS A 72 8.74 7.92 5.34
CA HIS A 72 9.41 7.08 6.33
C HIS A 72 10.17 5.90 5.71
N LEU A 73 9.62 5.26 4.67
CA LEU A 73 10.32 4.20 3.93
C LEU A 73 11.59 4.73 3.27
N THR A 74 11.52 5.93 2.68
CA THR A 74 12.66 6.59 2.04
C THR A 74 13.74 6.95 3.05
N ARG A 75 13.36 7.44 4.24
CA ARG A 75 14.29 7.72 5.35
C ARG A 75 14.99 6.44 5.83
N LEU A 76 14.26 5.34 5.98
CA LEU A 76 14.86 4.05 6.33
C LEU A 76 15.88 3.61 5.26
N GLY A 77 15.53 3.70 3.98
CA GLY A 77 16.45 3.44 2.88
C GLY A 77 17.75 4.23 3.02
N GLU A 78 17.65 5.55 3.26
CA GLU A 78 18.79 6.42 3.46
C GLU A 78 19.63 6.07 4.69
N LEU A 79 19.00 5.76 5.83
CA LEU A 79 19.67 5.36 7.07
C LEU A 79 20.45 4.04 6.91
N PHE A 80 20.01 3.16 6.02
CA PHE A 80 20.73 1.94 5.64
C PHE A 80 21.69 2.13 4.45
N GLY A 81 21.80 3.35 3.91
CA GLY A 81 22.71 3.67 2.80
C GLY A 81 22.21 3.22 1.41
N PHE A 82 20.90 3.03 1.26
CA PHE A 82 20.28 2.61 0.00
C PHE A 82 19.64 3.80 -0.73
N PRO A 83 20.01 4.05 -2.00
CA PRO A 83 19.25 4.96 -2.87
C PRO A 83 17.83 4.42 -3.11
N LEU A 84 16.84 5.30 -3.09
CA LEU A 84 15.43 4.91 -3.27
C LEU A 84 15.21 4.26 -4.64
N ALA A 85 15.89 4.76 -5.68
CA ALA A 85 15.84 4.16 -7.00
C ALA A 85 16.32 2.70 -7.01
N GLU A 86 17.36 2.35 -6.23
CA GLU A 86 17.87 0.98 -6.13
C GLU A 86 16.87 0.07 -5.41
N ILE A 87 16.23 0.56 -4.34
CA ILE A 87 15.15 -0.18 -3.65
C ILE A 87 14.02 -0.52 -4.63
N MET A 88 13.59 0.45 -5.45
CA MET A 88 12.54 0.26 -6.45
C MET A 88 12.97 -0.74 -7.53
N GLN A 89 14.17 -0.60 -8.08
CA GLN A 89 14.70 -1.51 -9.11
C GLN A 89 14.82 -2.95 -8.59
N ALA A 90 15.38 -3.13 -7.39
CA ALA A 90 15.49 -4.44 -6.75
C ALA A 90 14.12 -5.07 -6.46
N ASN A 91 13.12 -4.25 -6.12
CA ASN A 91 11.76 -4.73 -5.94
C ASN A 91 11.17 -5.27 -7.25
N ILE A 92 11.27 -4.51 -8.36
CA ILE A 92 10.76 -4.93 -9.67
C ILE A 92 11.47 -6.20 -10.15
N ALA A 93 12.81 -6.24 -10.13
CA ALA A 93 13.56 -7.43 -10.55
C ALA A 93 13.15 -8.71 -9.80
N LYS A 94 12.94 -8.60 -8.47
CA LYS A 94 12.43 -9.70 -7.64
C LYS A 94 10.99 -10.10 -8.00
N LEU A 95 10.13 -9.15 -8.36
CA LEU A 95 8.75 -9.44 -8.75
C LEU A 95 8.67 -10.07 -10.14
N GLU A 96 9.49 -9.61 -11.08
CA GLU A 96 9.64 -10.20 -12.42
C GLU A 96 10.18 -11.63 -12.33
N GLU A 97 11.13 -11.91 -11.43
CA GLU A 97 11.59 -13.29 -11.18
C GLU A 97 10.46 -14.19 -10.62
N ARG A 98 9.59 -13.63 -9.78
CA ARG A 98 8.46 -14.36 -9.19
C ARG A 98 7.33 -14.59 -10.20
N HIS A 99 7.14 -13.67 -11.13
CA HIS A 99 6.08 -13.67 -12.13
C HIS A 99 6.66 -13.41 -13.52
N PRO A 100 7.41 -14.38 -14.09
CA PRO A 100 8.14 -14.19 -15.36
C PRO A 100 7.22 -13.90 -16.55
N ASP A 101 5.96 -14.33 -16.48
CA ASP A 101 4.95 -14.08 -17.51
C ASP A 101 4.15 -12.78 -17.28
N GLY A 102 4.47 -12.00 -16.24
CA GLY A 102 3.79 -10.76 -15.90
C GLY A 102 2.41 -10.92 -15.27
N ASP A 103 1.97 -12.16 -15.00
CA ASP A 103 0.68 -12.47 -14.38
C ASP A 103 0.85 -12.76 -12.87
N PRO A 104 0.57 -11.79 -11.98
CA PRO A 104 0.65 -11.98 -10.53
C PRO A 104 -0.44 -12.93 -10.00
N TYR A 105 -1.48 -13.20 -10.81
CA TYR A 105 -2.61 -14.05 -10.46
C TYR A 105 -2.46 -15.47 -11.00
N ARG A 106 -1.44 -15.75 -11.82
CA ARG A 106 -1.16 -17.09 -12.32
C ARG A 106 -1.10 -18.13 -11.21
N TRP A 107 -0.50 -17.77 -10.07
CA TRP A 107 -0.49 -18.62 -8.88
C TRP A 107 -1.90 -18.88 -8.31
N TYR A 108 -2.78 -17.87 -8.26
CA TYR A 108 -4.17 -18.03 -7.80
C TYR A 108 -4.98 -18.91 -8.76
N LEU A 109 -4.83 -18.69 -10.07
CA LEU A 109 -5.47 -19.47 -11.14
C LEU A 109 -4.99 -20.94 -11.11
N ASP A 110 -3.68 -21.17 -10.95
CA ASP A 110 -3.10 -22.51 -10.88
C ASP A 110 -3.40 -23.22 -9.53
N SER A 111 -3.74 -22.46 -8.47
CA SER A 111 -4.13 -23.00 -7.16
C SER A 111 -5.59 -23.46 -7.07
N GLY A 112 -6.41 -23.19 -8.10
CA GLY A 112 -7.84 -23.50 -8.10
C GLY A 112 -8.64 -22.72 -7.05
N LEU A 113 -8.09 -21.63 -6.51
CA LEU A 113 -8.75 -20.73 -5.57
C LEU A 113 -9.57 -19.72 -6.37
N ASP A 114 -10.62 -20.21 -7.04
CA ASP A 114 -11.58 -19.34 -7.69
C ASP A 114 -12.46 -18.67 -6.62
N CYS A 115 -12.26 -17.36 -6.45
CA CYS A 115 -13.05 -16.42 -5.65
C CYS A 115 -12.96 -16.49 -4.11
N VAL A 116 -12.81 -15.31 -3.49
CA VAL A 116 -13.12 -15.10 -2.07
C VAL A 116 -14.46 -14.38 -2.01
N THR A 117 -15.53 -15.13 -1.72
CA THR A 117 -16.83 -14.51 -1.43
C THR A 117 -16.78 -13.87 -0.04
N VAL A 118 -16.78 -12.54 0.01
CA VAL A 118 -16.89 -11.80 1.27
C VAL A 118 -18.35 -11.41 1.47
N ALA A 119 -19.06 -12.12 2.35
CA ALA A 119 -20.38 -11.70 2.79
C ALA A 119 -20.24 -10.44 3.66
N GLY A 120 -20.77 -9.31 3.20
CA GLY A 120 -20.77 -8.04 3.93
C GLY A 120 -22.15 -7.42 3.93
N SER A 121 -22.69 -7.13 5.12
CA SER A 121 -23.93 -6.36 5.28
C SER A 121 -23.58 -4.88 5.27
N ALA A 122 -23.85 -4.18 4.17
CA ALA A 122 -23.93 -2.73 4.17
C ALA A 122 -25.41 -2.34 4.19
N ASN A 123 -25.81 -1.50 5.16
CA ASN A 123 -27.14 -0.88 5.25
C ASN A 123 -28.35 -1.82 5.48
N GLY A 124 -28.16 -3.02 6.03
CA GLY A 124 -29.28 -3.89 6.42
C GLY A 124 -30.02 -4.59 5.27
N SER A 125 -29.52 -4.47 4.02
CA SER A 125 -29.84 -5.40 2.93
C SER A 125 -28.85 -6.57 2.93
N SER A 126 -29.34 -7.76 2.56
CA SER A 126 -28.55 -8.98 2.41
C SER A 126 -27.92 -9.05 1.03
N ASP A 127 -27.15 -8.03 0.66
CA ASP A 127 -26.48 -8.01 -0.65
C ASP A 127 -25.17 -8.80 -0.54
N THR A 128 -24.99 -9.77 -1.45
CA THR A 128 -23.77 -10.57 -1.55
C THR A 128 -22.84 -9.93 -2.57
N TYR A 129 -21.65 -9.52 -2.14
CA TYR A 129 -20.62 -8.98 -3.03
C TYR A 129 -19.67 -10.11 -3.41
N THR A 130 -19.61 -10.44 -4.70
CA THR A 130 -18.58 -11.33 -5.24
C THR A 130 -17.42 -10.46 -5.70
N LEU A 131 -16.30 -10.51 -4.98
CA LEU A 131 -15.03 -9.98 -5.49
C LEU A 131 -14.54 -11.00 -6.51
N TYR A 132 -14.88 -10.80 -7.78
CA TYR A 132 -14.18 -11.49 -8.85
C TYR A 132 -12.71 -11.04 -8.77
N ALA A 133 -11.78 -11.99 -8.83
CA ALA A 133 -10.48 -11.69 -9.42
C ALA A 133 -10.76 -11.42 -10.90
N GLY A 134 -11.27 -10.22 -11.18
CA GLY A 134 -11.64 -9.78 -12.51
C GLY A 134 -10.39 -9.61 -13.37
N ASP A 135 -10.62 -9.64 -14.68
CA ASP A 135 -9.65 -9.32 -15.72
C ASP A 135 -8.67 -8.21 -15.27
N PRO A 136 -7.34 -8.45 -15.27
CA PRO A 136 -6.36 -7.47 -14.82
C PRO A 136 -6.44 -6.12 -15.56
N ASP A 137 -7.04 -6.09 -16.76
CA ASP A 137 -7.23 -4.87 -17.55
C ASP A 137 -8.52 -4.09 -17.19
N GLU A 138 -9.44 -4.66 -16.41
CA GLU A 138 -10.73 -4.05 -16.01
C GLU A 138 -10.77 -3.52 -14.57
N PHE A 139 -9.63 -3.31 -13.91
CA PHE A 139 -9.60 -2.62 -12.61
C PHE A 139 -9.96 -1.13 -12.77
N SER A 140 -11.22 -0.86 -13.11
CA SER A 140 -11.87 0.41 -12.85
C SER A 140 -12.22 0.41 -11.35
N PRO A 141 -11.66 1.31 -10.53
CA PRO A 141 -12.05 1.45 -9.13
C PRO A 141 -13.53 1.87 -8.94
N TYR A 142 -14.30 1.94 -10.02
CA TYR A 142 -15.72 2.28 -10.07
C TYR A 142 -16.62 1.16 -10.62
N ALA A 143 -16.09 -0.01 -11.02
CA ALA A 143 -16.90 -1.12 -11.51
C ALA A 143 -17.52 -1.92 -10.33
N VAL A 144 -18.37 -1.26 -9.55
CA VAL A 144 -19.43 -1.97 -8.81
C VAL A 144 -20.61 -2.01 -9.76
N THR A 145 -20.66 -3.01 -10.64
CA THR A 145 -21.93 -3.31 -11.33
C THR A 145 -22.84 -3.98 -10.32
N PRO A 146 -24.01 -3.40 -9.99
CA PRO A 146 -25.01 -4.13 -9.23
C PRO A 146 -25.34 -5.40 -10.01
N THR A 147 -25.16 -6.57 -9.41
CA THR A 147 -25.79 -7.78 -9.94
C THR A 147 -27.28 -7.49 -10.01
N GLU A 148 -27.86 -7.64 -11.21
CA GLU A 148 -29.28 -7.46 -11.45
C GLU A 148 -30.06 -8.16 -10.34
N ALA A 149 -30.84 -7.38 -9.60
CA ALA A 149 -31.84 -7.92 -8.69
C ALA A 149 -32.81 -8.73 -9.56
N ASN A 150 -32.74 -10.06 -9.46
CA ASN A 150 -33.74 -10.95 -10.02
C ASN A 150 -35.13 -10.44 -9.59
N LEU A 151 -35.96 -10.08 -10.58
CA LEU A 151 -37.40 -9.86 -10.45
C LEU A 151 -38.11 -11.13 -9.98
#